data_AF-A0A7C0V7N7-F1
#
_entry.id   AF-A0A7C0V7N7-F1
#
_cell.length_a   1.000
_cell.length_b   1.000
_cell.length_c   1.000
_cell.angle_alpha   90.00
_cell.angle_beta   90.00
_cell.angle_gamma   90.00
#
_symmetry.space_group_name_H-M   'P 1'
#
loop_
_entity.id
_entity.type
_entity.pdbx_description
1 polymer ?
#
loop_
_entity_poly.entity_id
_entity_poly.type
_entity_poly.pdbx_seq_one_letter_code
_entity_poly.pdbx_strand_id
1 'polypeptide(L)'
;MLNLKRFPRDVRYGLGLLLTGWAGHFVFLSLVFVVGQETPENKIVYQQVAIAAVLGYFLYLGKKWARVLCLLCNSLIIVLYLSFGVLFWTSHPPMRLLALGVVGCFAAATYFLMTRQAKMFYAGPVEQPGTETDR
;
A
#
# COMPACT_ATOMS: atom_id res chain seq x y z
N MET A 1 -2.69 2.66 -20.90
CA MET A 1 -3.11 1.43 -20.17
C MET A 1 -1.90 0.87 -19.43
N LEU A 2 -1.97 0.73 -18.09
CA LEU A 2 -0.93 0.07 -17.28
C LEU A 2 -0.82 -1.40 -17.71
N ASN A 3 0.32 -1.81 -18.28
CA ASN A 3 0.51 -3.20 -18.74
C ASN A 3 0.92 -4.11 -17.57
N LEU A 4 -0.02 -4.31 -16.64
CA LEU A 4 0.18 -5.10 -15.41
C LEU A 4 0.56 -6.55 -15.69
N LYS A 5 0.25 -7.10 -16.88
CA LYS A 5 0.56 -8.48 -17.27
C LYS A 5 2.06 -8.79 -17.28
N ARG A 6 2.93 -7.77 -17.35
CA ARG A 6 4.39 -7.93 -17.29
C ARG A 6 4.91 -8.29 -15.90
N PHE A 7 4.14 -8.04 -14.84
CA PHE A 7 4.60 -8.29 -13.47
C PHE A 7 4.32 -9.72 -13.01
N PRO A 8 5.17 -10.28 -12.12
CA PRO A 8 4.88 -11.53 -11.43
C PRO A 8 3.50 -11.49 -10.77
N ARG A 9 2.86 -12.65 -10.65
CA ARG A 9 1.50 -12.78 -10.10
C ARG A 9 1.39 -12.11 -8.72
N ASP A 10 2.36 -12.36 -7.85
CA ASP A 10 2.37 -11.82 -6.49
C ASP A 10 2.50 -10.29 -6.48
N VAL A 11 3.32 -9.72 -7.36
CA VAL A 11 3.47 -8.25 -7.47
C VAL A 11 2.16 -7.61 -7.97
N ARG A 12 1.46 -8.24 -8.91
CA ARG A 12 0.15 -7.76 -9.37
C ARG A 12 -0.89 -7.77 -8.27
N TYR A 13 -0.98 -8.85 -7.50
CA TYR A 13 -1.92 -8.92 -6.38
C TYR A 13 -1.55 -7.94 -5.27
N GLY A 14 -0.26 -7.82 -4.95
CA GLY A 14 0.24 -6.83 -4.00
C GLY A 14 -0.14 -5.40 -4.39
N LEU A 15 0.10 -5.03 -5.65
CA LEU A 15 -0.30 -3.71 -6.20
C LEU A 15 -1.83 -3.52 -6.20
N GLY A 16 -2.59 -4.53 -6.60
CA GLY A 16 -4.05 -4.46 -6.61
C GLY A 16 -4.61 -4.23 -5.21
N LEU A 17 -4.19 -5.04 -4.25
CA LEU A 17 -4.60 -4.93 -2.85
C LEU A 17 -4.15 -3.63 -2.21
N LEU A 18 -2.98 -3.10 -2.58
CA LEU A 18 -2.51 -1.80 -2.14
C LEU A 18 -3.44 -0.68 -2.64
N LEU A 19 -3.83 -0.69 -3.92
CA LEU A 19 -4.76 0.27 -4.49
C LEU A 19 -6.15 0.17 -3.83
N THR A 20 -6.64 -1.06 -3.61
CA THR A 20 -7.90 -1.28 -2.89
C THR A 20 -7.82 -0.79 -1.44
N GLY A 21 -6.69 -1.02 -0.75
CA GLY A 21 -6.44 -0.52 0.59
C GLY A 21 -6.46 1.01 0.67
N TRP A 22 -5.81 1.70 -0.29
CA TRP A 22 -5.86 3.16 -0.40
C TRP A 22 -7.27 3.68 -0.72
N ALA A 23 -8.02 3.02 -1.61
CA ALA A 23 -9.41 3.38 -1.87
C ALA A 23 -10.26 3.25 -0.60
N GLY A 24 -10.11 2.15 0.15
CA GLY A 24 -10.76 1.96 1.45
C GLY A 24 -10.34 3.03 2.48
N HIS A 25 -9.07 3.42 2.49
CA HIS A 25 -8.57 4.50 3.35
C HIS A 25 -9.27 5.84 3.04
N PHE A 26 -9.41 6.21 1.77
CA PHE A 26 -10.09 7.45 1.40
C PHE A 26 -11.58 7.39 1.72
N VAL A 27 -12.25 6.27 1.48
CA VAL A 27 -13.65 6.08 1.89
C VAL A 27 -13.80 6.22 3.40
N PHE A 28 -12.92 5.59 4.18
CA PHE A 28 -12.92 5.70 5.64
C PHE A 28 -12.75 7.15 6.09
N LEU A 29 -11.77 7.86 5.51
CA LEU A 29 -11.49 9.25 5.84
C LEU A 29 -12.70 10.14 5.52
N SER A 30 -13.30 10.00 4.35
CA SER A 30 -14.53 10.72 3.98
C SER A 30 -15.68 10.45 4.96
N LEU A 31 -15.89 9.20 5.36
CA LEU A 31 -16.96 8.85 6.31
C LEU A 31 -16.69 9.41 7.71
N VAL A 32 -15.44 9.41 8.18
CA VAL A 32 -15.08 10.00 9.49
C VAL A 32 -15.41 11.48 9.50
N PHE A 33 -15.06 12.21 8.44
CA PHE A 33 -15.36 13.64 8.33
C PHE A 33 -16.86 13.93 8.21
N VAL A 34 -17.61 13.11 7.47
CA VAL A 34 -19.07 13.21 7.41
C VAL A 34 -19.72 12.97 8.77
N VAL A 35 -19.28 11.94 9.51
CA VAL A 35 -19.79 11.62 10.85
C VAL A 35 -19.40 12.70 11.87
N GLY A 36 -18.19 13.24 11.77
CA GLY A 36 -17.73 14.34 12.62
C GLY A 36 -18.35 15.70 12.30
N GLN A 37 -19.07 15.83 11.18
CA GLN A 37 -19.54 17.10 10.63
C GLN A 37 -18.41 18.14 10.41
N GLU A 38 -17.19 17.65 10.24
CA GLU A 38 -16.01 18.48 10.01
C GLU A 38 -15.62 18.41 8.53
N THR A 39 -15.25 19.55 7.94
CA THR A 39 -14.63 19.53 6.62
C THR A 39 -13.19 19.04 6.75
N PRO A 40 -12.76 18.03 5.99
CA PRO A 40 -11.37 17.62 5.97
C PRO A 40 -10.49 18.83 5.65
N GLU A 41 -9.41 19.02 6.40
CA GLU A 41 -8.37 19.92 5.94
C GLU A 41 -7.85 19.41 4.59
N ASN A 42 -8.13 20.16 3.53
CA ASN A 42 -7.73 19.82 2.16
C ASN A 42 -6.25 19.42 2.07
N LYS A 43 -5.40 20.06 2.88
CA LYS A 43 -3.96 19.74 2.99
C LYS A 43 -3.70 18.28 3.34
N ILE A 44 -4.39 17.74 4.35
CA ILE A 44 -4.19 16.35 4.80
C ILE A 44 -4.63 15.38 3.71
N VAL A 45 -5.78 15.64 3.08
CA VAL A 45 -6.29 14.79 1.98
C VAL A 45 -5.32 14.79 0.80
N TYR A 46 -4.86 15.96 0.35
CA TYR A 46 -3.91 16.05 -0.75
C TYR A 46 -2.56 15.40 -0.42
N GLN A 47 -2.09 15.48 0.83
CA GLN A 47 -0.89 14.78 1.27
C GLN A 47 -1.05 13.26 1.18
N GLN A 48 -2.18 12.71 1.63
CA GLN A 48 -2.45 11.27 1.54
C GLN A 48 -2.57 10.81 0.08
N VAL A 49 -3.22 11.59 -0.78
CA VAL A 49 -3.28 11.32 -2.23
C VAL A 49 -1.88 11.32 -2.84
N ALA A 50 -1.03 12.29 -2.48
CA ALA A 50 0.34 12.35 -2.95
C ALA A 50 1.15 11.12 -2.50
N ILE A 51 1.03 10.72 -1.23
CA ILE A 51 1.68 9.51 -0.70
C ILE A 51 1.23 8.26 -1.46
N ALA A 52 -0.09 8.09 -1.65
CA ALA A 52 -0.66 6.95 -2.38
C ALA A 52 -0.15 6.89 -3.83
N ALA A 53 -0.15 8.03 -4.53
CA ALA A 53 0.31 8.14 -5.91
C ALA A 53 1.81 7.86 -6.03
N VAL A 54 2.63 8.47 -5.16
CA VAL A 54 4.09 8.29 -5.16
C VAL A 54 4.47 6.84 -4.86
N LEU A 55 3.88 6.24 -3.83
CA LEU A 55 4.15 4.84 -3.49
C LEU A 55 3.72 3.89 -4.61
N GLY A 56 2.51 4.08 -5.14
CA GLY A 56 2.00 3.27 -6.25
C GLY A 56 2.88 3.38 -7.51
N TYR A 57 3.29 4.60 -7.85
CA TYR A 57 4.16 4.86 -9.00
C TYR A 57 5.54 4.21 -8.85
N PHE A 58 6.22 4.39 -7.72
CA PHE A 58 7.55 3.82 -7.53
C PHE A 58 7.55 2.30 -7.36
N LEU A 59 6.48 1.73 -6.79
CA LEU A 59 6.27 0.28 -6.80
C LEU A 59 6.04 -0.26 -8.21
N TYR A 60 5.29 0.47 -9.05
CA TYR A 60 5.10 0.11 -10.46
C TYR A 60 6.42 0.15 -11.24
N LEU A 61 7.29 1.13 -10.95
CA LEU A 61 8.63 1.22 -11.56
C LEU A 61 9.61 0.12 -11.12
N GLY A 62 9.24 -0.77 -10.18
CA GLY A 62 10.10 -1.89 -9.80
C GLY A 62 11.34 -1.49 -8.99
N LYS A 63 11.38 -0.29 -8.40
CA LYS A 63 12.57 0.17 -7.64
C LYS A 63 12.73 -0.60 -6.33
N LYS A 64 13.93 -1.12 -6.06
CA LYS A 64 14.27 -1.90 -4.84
C LYS A 64 13.85 -1.21 -3.54
N TRP A 65 14.15 0.09 -3.44
CA TRP A 65 13.83 0.92 -2.27
C TRP A 65 12.32 1.15 -2.08
N ALA A 66 11.56 1.20 -3.18
CA ALA A 66 10.11 1.44 -3.13
C ALA A 66 9.36 0.30 -2.43
N ARG A 67 9.85 -0.95 -2.60
CA ARG A 67 9.29 -2.10 -1.87
C ARG A 67 9.44 -1.93 -0.36
N VAL A 68 10.65 -1.57 0.10
CA VAL A 68 10.93 -1.40 1.54
C VAL A 68 10.09 -0.25 2.11
N LEU A 69 10.05 0.88 1.41
CA LEU A 69 9.23 2.03 1.82
C LEU A 69 7.74 1.67 1.90
N CYS A 70 7.21 0.95 0.91
CA CYS A 70 5.82 0.50 0.94
C CYS A 70 5.55 -0.47 2.10
N LEU A 71 6.44 -1.41 2.40
CA LEU A 71 6.26 -2.33 3.54
C LEU A 71 6.23 -1.57 4.87
N LEU A 72 7.06 -0.53 5.02
CA LEU A 72 7.05 0.34 6.20
C LEU A 72 5.74 1.14 6.28
N CYS A 73 5.33 1.80 5.19
CA CYS A 73 4.07 2.55 5.15
C CYS A 73 2.86 1.65 5.44
N ASN A 74 2.81 0.45 4.84
CA ASN A 74 1.73 -0.51 5.10
C ASN A 74 1.69 -0.90 6.59
N SER A 75 2.84 -1.13 7.21
CA SER A 75 2.92 -1.46 8.63
C SER A 75 2.35 -0.35 9.52
N LEU A 76 2.69 0.90 9.22
CA LEU A 76 2.15 2.07 9.94
C LEU A 76 0.63 2.19 9.77
N ILE A 77 0.13 2.02 8.53
CA ILE A 77 -1.30 2.07 8.25
C ILE A 77 -2.04 0.94 8.97
N ILE A 78 -1.48 -0.28 8.98
CA ILE A 78 -2.07 -1.43 9.70
C ILE A 78 -2.21 -1.11 11.19
N VAL A 79 -1.15 -0.63 11.84
CA VAL A 79 -1.20 -0.27 13.27
C VAL A 79 -2.23 0.82 13.54
N LEU A 80 -2.25 1.88 12.71
CA LEU A 80 -3.22 2.97 12.83
C LEU A 80 -4.67 2.46 12.71
N TYR A 81 -4.94 1.62 11.71
CA TYR A 81 -6.30 1.11 11.45
C TYR A 81 -6.75 0.03 12.42
N LEU A 82 -5.82 -0.74 13.01
CA LEU A 82 -6.13 -1.60 14.16
C LEU A 82 -6.57 -0.76 15.36
N SER A 83 -5.88 0.35 15.65
CA SER A 83 -6.29 1.29 16.70
C SER A 83 -7.69 1.86 16.44
N PHE A 84 -8.01 2.23 15.19
CA PHE A 84 -9.38 2.63 14.83
C PHE A 84 -10.39 1.49 14.98
N GLY A 85 -10.03 0.25 14.61
CA GLY A 85 -10.87 -0.92 14.81
C GLY A 85 -11.24 -1.16 16.27
N VAL A 86 -10.30 -0.91 17.19
CA VAL A 86 -10.54 -0.95 18.64
C VAL A 86 -11.40 0.23 19.09
N LEU A 87 -11.11 1.45 18.62
CA LEU A 87 -11.87 2.66 18.97
C LEU A 87 -13.35 2.56 18.58
N PHE A 88 -13.63 2.00 17.39
CA PHE A 88 -14.99 1.82 16.88
C PHE A 88 -15.63 0.48 17.27
N TRP A 89 -15.02 -0.28 18.18
CA TRP A 89 -15.42 -1.66 18.47
C TRP A 89 -16.89 -1.78 18.89
N THR A 90 -17.36 -0.84 19.71
CA THR A 90 -18.71 -0.80 20.28
C THR A 90 -19.59 0.32 19.72
N SER A 91 -19.00 1.42 19.24
CA SER A 91 -19.71 2.65 18.87
C SER A 91 -20.22 2.65 17.43
N HIS A 92 -19.44 2.15 16.48
CA HIS A 92 -19.78 2.22 15.04
C HIS A 92 -19.37 0.95 14.29
N PRO A 93 -20.22 -0.11 14.31
CA PRO A 93 -19.97 -1.37 13.62
C PRO A 93 -19.55 -1.25 12.14
N PRO A 94 -20.16 -0.39 11.29
CA PRO A 94 -19.73 -0.26 9.89
C PRO A 94 -18.32 0.35 9.76
N MET A 95 -17.97 1.33 10.60
CA MET A 95 -16.64 1.95 10.61
C MET A 95 -15.58 0.95 11.06
N ARG A 96 -15.90 0.12 12.05
CA ARG A 96 -15.05 -0.99 12.48
C ARG A 96 -14.78 -1.99 11.35
N LEU A 97 -15.83 -2.42 10.65
CA LEU A 97 -15.69 -3.36 9.54
C LEU A 97 -14.84 -2.77 8.40
N LEU A 98 -15.08 -1.51 8.06
CA LEU A 98 -14.26 -0.81 7.07
C LEU A 98 -12.79 -0.72 7.51
N ALA A 99 -12.54 -0.37 8.78
CA ALA A 99 -11.19 -0.27 9.31
C ALA A 99 -10.45 -1.62 9.25
N LEU A 100 -11.09 -2.70 9.67
CA LEU A 100 -10.53 -4.06 9.59
C LEU A 100 -10.37 -4.53 8.14
N GLY A 101 -11.26 -4.13 7.24
CA GLY A 101 -11.14 -4.38 5.81
C GLY A 101 -9.90 -3.69 5.20
N VAL A 102 -9.64 -2.44 5.59
CA VAL A 102 -8.42 -1.72 5.21
C VAL A 102 -7.18 -2.43 5.75
N VAL A 103 -7.18 -2.85 7.02
CA VAL A 103 -6.10 -3.68 7.60
C VAL A 103 -5.88 -4.94 6.76
N GLY A 104 -6.95 -5.66 6.42
CA GLY A 104 -6.87 -6.88 5.61
C GLY A 104 -6.22 -6.62 4.25
N CYS A 105 -6.59 -5.54 3.57
CA CYS A 105 -6.00 -5.17 2.27
C CYS A 105 -4.51 -4.85 2.38
N PHE A 106 -4.11 -4.01 3.34
CA PHE A 106 -2.70 -3.64 3.53
C PHE A 106 -1.86 -4.82 4.04
N ALA A 107 -2.40 -5.68 4.90
CA ALA A 107 -1.71 -6.89 5.37
C ALA A 107 -1.51 -7.89 4.23
N ALA A 108 -2.54 -8.12 3.41
CA ALA A 108 -2.43 -9.00 2.26
C ALA A 108 -1.48 -8.43 1.20
N ALA A 109 -1.52 -7.12 0.94
CA ALA A 109 -0.56 -6.45 0.05
C ALA A 109 0.89 -6.63 0.55
N THR A 110 1.12 -6.42 1.85
CA THR A 110 2.42 -6.65 2.51
C THR A 110 2.88 -8.10 2.34
N TYR A 111 2.01 -9.07 2.58
CA TYR A 111 2.31 -10.49 2.39
C TYR A 111 2.81 -10.78 0.97
N PHE A 112 2.05 -10.35 -0.04
CA PHE A 112 2.42 -10.56 -1.45
C PHE A 112 3.73 -9.85 -1.83
N LEU A 113 3.98 -8.66 -1.31
CA LEU A 113 5.23 -7.91 -1.55
C LEU A 113 6.44 -8.50 -0.81
N MET A 114 6.24 -9.30 0.24
CA MET A 114 7.31 -10.01 0.96
C MET A 114 7.67 -11.36 0.34
N THR A 115 6.85 -11.88 -0.58
CA THR A 115 7.13 -13.16 -1.25
C THR A 115 8.49 -13.16 -1.95
N ARG A 116 9.07 -14.36 -2.10
CA ARG A 116 10.34 -14.53 -2.82
C ARG A 116 10.25 -14.02 -4.26
N GLN A 117 9.11 -14.20 -4.94
CA GLN A 117 8.90 -13.73 -6.31
C GLN A 117 8.97 -12.20 -6.40
N ALA A 118 8.22 -11.51 -5.53
CA ALA A 118 8.30 -10.05 -5.44
C ALA A 118 9.73 -9.61 -5.05
N LYS A 119 10.38 -10.35 -4.14
CA LYS A 119 11.74 -10.01 -3.72
C LYS A 119 12.72 -9.98 -4.88
N MET A 120 12.68 -11.00 -5.74
CA MET A 120 13.52 -11.12 -6.92
C MET A 120 13.20 -10.06 -7.97
N PHE A 121 11.92 -9.78 -8.21
CA PHE A 121 11.49 -8.75 -9.16
C PHE A 121 12.07 -7.36 -8.81
N TYR A 122 11.99 -6.97 -7.54
CA TYR A 122 12.49 -5.68 -7.06
C TYR A 122 14.02 -5.66 -6.82
N ALA A 123 14.71 -6.80 -6.87
CA ALA A 123 16.16 -6.85 -6.67
C ALA A 123 16.95 -6.39 -7.91
N GLY A 124 16.32 -6.37 -9.09
CA GLY A 124 16.99 -6.08 -10.37
C GLY A 124 17.75 -7.29 -10.91
N PRO A 125 18.28 -7.22 -12.15
CA PRO A 125 19.17 -8.24 -12.67
C PRO A 125 20.38 -8.37 -11.74
N VAL A 126 20.75 -9.61 -11.40
CA VAL A 126 21.98 -9.90 -10.68
C VAL A 126 23.13 -9.46 -11.60
N GLU A 127 23.82 -8.38 -11.24
CA GLU A 127 25.13 -8.08 -11.82
C GLU A 127 26.00 -9.31 -11.57
N GLN A 128 26.32 -10.06 -12.62
CA GLN A 128 27.32 -11.11 -12.52
C GLN A 128 28.67 -10.40 -12.32
N PRO A 129 29.39 -10.63 -11.21
CA PRO A 129 30.73 -10.11 -11.08
C PRO A 129 31.63 -10.95 -12.00
N GLY A 130 32.15 -10.36 -13.09
CA GLY A 130 33.24 -10.98 -13.85
C GLY A 130 33.12 -11.05 -15.38
N THR A 131 32.68 -9.99 -16.05
CA THR A 131 33.07 -9.77 -17.46
C THR A 131 33.69 -8.39 -17.62
N GLU A 132 34.82 -8.16 -16.93
CA GLU A 132 35.87 -7.32 -17.50
C GLU A 132 36.34 -8.03 -18.77
N THR A 133 35.91 -7.51 -19.91
CA THR A 133 36.44 -7.92 -21.20
C THR A 133 37.78 -7.21 -21.31
N ASP A 134 38.87 -7.95 -21.15
CA ASP A 134 40.21 -7.55 -21.62
C ASP A 134 40.09 -7.08 -23.08
N ARG A 135 40.16 -5.77 -23.31
CA ARG A 135 40.46 -5.13 -24.60
C ARG A 135 41.11 -3.78 -24.39
#